data_AF-A0A0M2LUS5-F1
#
_entry.id   AF-A0A0M2LUS5-F1
#
_cell.length_a   1.000
_cell.length_b   1.000
_cell.length_c   1.000
_cell.angle_alpha   90.00
_cell.angle_beta   90.00
_cell.angle_gamma   90.00
#
_symmetry.space_group_name_H-M   'P 1'
#
loop_
_entity.id
_entity.type
_entity.pdbx_description
1 polymer ?
#
loop_
_entity_poly.entity_id
_entity_poly.type
_entity_poly.pdbx_seq_one_letter_code
_entity_poly.pdbx_strand_id
1 'polypeptide(L)'
;MPIRPEHVFLYPIDWPQLSHHVRFVRAGGCCEHCGRPHGQKVFHMRDGRWWDRKRHCWRDGQGRRVRRPTEDILVHGAWTPVVLACAHLNHDPSDSTLHQLAALCQRCHMIHDGPEHRRRRWMNAHYRRALGDLFYGPYPVLGADWITPTPLSMLDGSSSIHAWIR
;
A
#
# COMPACT_ATOMS: atom_id res chain seq x y z
N MET A 1 5.06 -6.97 9.18
CA MET A 1 5.62 -5.73 8.62
C MET A 1 6.63 -5.23 9.62
N PRO A 2 7.92 -5.08 9.25
CA PRO A 2 8.88 -4.47 10.15
C PRO A 2 8.55 -2.97 10.27
N ILE A 3 8.08 -2.56 11.45
CA ILE A 3 8.00 -1.15 11.83
C ILE A 3 9.42 -0.70 12.10
N ARG A 4 9.84 0.43 11.53
CA ARG A 4 11.17 0.98 11.82
C ARG A 4 11.25 1.34 13.31
N PRO A 5 12.37 1.05 14.00
CA PRO A 5 12.50 1.36 15.44
C PRO A 5 12.14 2.81 15.77
N GLU A 6 12.55 3.76 14.93
CA GLU A 6 12.26 5.19 15.06
C GLU A 6 10.79 5.57 14.85
N HIS A 7 9.91 4.65 14.44
CA HIS A 7 8.48 4.92 14.25
C HIS A 7 7.60 4.14 15.22
N VAL A 8 8.17 3.28 16.07
CA VAL A 8 7.39 2.41 16.97
C VAL A 8 6.45 3.22 17.86
N PHE A 9 6.87 4.39 18.33
CA PHE A 9 6.07 5.27 19.20
C PHE A 9 4.88 5.94 18.51
N LEU A 10 4.80 5.92 17.17
CA LEU A 10 3.64 6.43 16.44
C LEU A 10 2.44 5.47 16.50
N TYR A 11 2.71 4.22 16.84
CA TYR A 11 1.70 3.18 16.91
C TYR A 11 1.18 3.06 18.35
N PRO A 12 -0.12 2.77 18.54
CA PRO A 12 -0.66 2.54 19.86
C PRO A 12 -0.08 1.25 20.47
N ILE A 13 -0.08 1.16 21.80
CA ILE A 13 0.51 0.04 22.53
C ILE A 13 -0.14 -1.31 22.17
N ASP A 14 -1.42 -1.28 21.79
CA ASP A 14 -2.23 -2.43 21.38
C ASP A 14 -2.21 -2.67 19.86
N TRP A 15 -1.21 -2.12 19.14
CA TRP A 15 -1.06 -2.34 17.70
C TRP A 15 -1.12 -3.82 17.27
N PRO A 16 -0.50 -4.80 17.97
CA PRO A 16 -0.62 -6.20 17.59
C PRO A 16 -2.07 -6.69 17.53
N GLN A 17 -2.91 -6.26 18.48
CA GLN A 17 -4.33 -6.59 18.59
C GLN A 17 -5.14 -5.88 17.51
N LEU A 18 -4.89 -4.59 17.31
CA LEU A 18 -5.55 -3.79 16.27
C LEU A 18 -5.26 -4.34 14.87
N SER A 19 -3.99 -4.61 14.58
CA SER A 19 -3.54 -5.20 13.32
C SER A 19 -4.12 -6.60 13.10
N HIS A 20 -4.26 -7.40 14.15
CA HIS A 20 -4.93 -8.70 14.08
C HIS A 20 -6.42 -8.54 13.78
N HIS A 21 -7.09 -7.64 14.49
CA HIS A 21 -8.51 -7.35 14.29
C HIS A 21 -8.80 -6.95 12.83
N VAL A 22 -8.04 -6.00 12.28
CA VAL A 22 -8.18 -5.57 10.88
C VAL A 22 -7.99 -6.74 9.91
N ARG A 23 -6.91 -7.52 10.06
CA ARG A 23 -6.55 -8.57 9.09
C ARG A 23 -7.41 -9.82 9.15
N PHE A 24 -7.78 -10.26 10.33
CA PHE A 24 -8.35 -11.60 10.51
C PHE A 24 -9.78 -11.61 11.03
N VAL A 25 -10.18 -10.55 11.75
CA VAL A 25 -11.56 -10.44 12.25
C VAL A 25 -12.41 -9.67 11.23
N ARG A 26 -12.07 -8.41 10.94
CA ARG A 26 -12.83 -7.56 10.00
C ARG A 26 -12.73 -8.06 8.57
N ALA A 27 -11.51 -8.26 8.08
CA ALA A 27 -11.28 -8.68 6.70
C ALA A 27 -11.39 -10.20 6.48
N GLY A 28 -11.65 -10.99 7.54
CA GLY A 28 -11.80 -12.45 7.45
C GLY A 28 -10.59 -13.17 6.87
N GLY A 29 -9.38 -12.62 7.06
CA GLY A 29 -8.15 -13.18 6.49
C GLY A 29 -8.06 -13.05 4.98
N CYS A 30 -8.80 -12.13 4.36
CA CYS A 30 -8.73 -11.83 2.93
C CYS A 30 -8.26 -10.39 2.70
N CYS A 31 -7.56 -10.16 1.59
CA CYS A 31 -7.22 -8.79 1.18
C CYS A 31 -8.49 -7.99 0.88
N GLU A 32 -8.65 -6.81 1.47
CA GLU A 32 -9.82 -5.95 1.26
C GLU A 32 -9.89 -5.35 -0.16
N HIS A 33 -8.75 -5.28 -0.87
CA HIS A 33 -8.72 -4.78 -2.26
C HIS A 33 -8.95 -5.86 -3.30
N CYS A 34 -8.26 -7.01 -3.21
CA CYS A 34 -8.30 -8.04 -4.25
C CYS A 34 -8.94 -9.36 -3.83
N GLY A 35 -9.21 -9.56 -2.54
CA GLY A 35 -9.81 -10.77 -2.02
C GLY A 35 -8.88 -11.99 -1.91
N ARG A 36 -7.57 -11.84 -2.16
CA ARG A 36 -6.62 -12.95 -1.98
C ARG A 36 -6.57 -13.40 -0.51
N PRO A 37 -6.71 -14.69 -0.21
CA PRO A 37 -6.74 -15.21 1.16
C PRO A 37 -5.33 -15.35 1.75
N HIS A 38 -5.17 -14.97 3.02
CA HIS A 38 -3.93 -15.12 3.79
C HIS A 38 -3.47 -16.58 3.88
N GLY A 39 -2.16 -16.80 3.85
CA GLY A 39 -1.52 -18.11 4.03
C GLY A 39 -1.64 -19.04 2.82
N GLN A 40 -2.39 -18.67 1.77
CA GLN A 40 -2.53 -19.50 0.59
C GLN A 40 -1.50 -19.15 -0.48
N LYS A 41 -0.97 -20.18 -1.16
CA LYS A 41 -0.25 -19.98 -2.42
C LYS A 41 -1.27 -19.73 -3.52
N VAL A 42 -1.17 -18.58 -4.17
CA VAL A 42 -2.05 -18.16 -5.26
C VAL A 42 -1.26 -18.09 -6.56
N PHE A 43 -1.84 -18.66 -7.62
CA PHE A 43 -1.34 -18.49 -8.97
C PHE A 43 -1.84 -17.17 -9.52
N HIS A 44 -0.92 -16.32 -9.99
CA HIS A 44 -1.25 -15.03 -10.53
C HIS A 44 -0.41 -14.69 -11.75
N MET A 45 -0.93 -13.76 -12.55
CA MET A 45 -0.23 -13.12 -13.64
C MET A 45 0.38 -11.80 -13.21
N ARG A 46 1.27 -11.26 -14.06
CA ARG A 46 1.99 -10.01 -13.82
C ARG A 46 1.07 -8.79 -13.76
N ASP A 47 0.00 -8.79 -14.55
CA ASP A 47 -1.03 -7.74 -14.55
C ASP A 47 -1.88 -7.71 -13.28
N GLY A 48 -1.85 -8.77 -12.47
CA GLY A 48 -2.60 -8.91 -11.23
C GLY A 48 -3.75 -9.90 -11.27
N ARG A 49 -4.12 -10.40 -12.45
CA ARG A 49 -5.11 -11.48 -12.56
C ARG A 49 -4.64 -12.69 -11.76
N TRP A 50 -5.55 -13.38 -11.08
CA TRP A 50 -5.22 -14.52 -10.24
C TRP A 50 -6.33 -15.55 -10.19
N TRP A 51 -5.95 -16.80 -9.93
CA TRP A 51 -6.87 -17.92 -9.83
C TRP A 51 -7.42 -18.06 -8.41
N ASP A 52 -8.72 -17.86 -8.25
CA ASP A 52 -9.45 -18.12 -7.02
C ASP A 52 -9.82 -19.60 -6.96
N ARG A 53 -9.01 -20.38 -6.22
CA ARG A 53 -9.21 -21.82 -6.06
C ARG A 53 -10.55 -22.17 -5.40
N LYS A 54 -11.06 -21.35 -4.48
CA LYS A 54 -12.33 -21.63 -3.78
C LYS A 54 -13.52 -21.41 -4.70
N ARG A 55 -13.48 -20.37 -5.52
CA ARG A 55 -14.58 -19.99 -6.42
C ARG A 55 -14.44 -20.57 -7.83
N HIS A 56 -13.36 -21.31 -8.11
CA HIS A 56 -13.02 -21.87 -9.41
C HIS A 56 -13.12 -20.83 -10.54
N CYS A 57 -12.60 -19.62 -10.29
CA CYS A 57 -12.67 -18.53 -11.26
C CYS A 57 -11.43 -17.65 -11.26
N TRP A 58 -11.22 -16.94 -12.37
CA TRP A 58 -10.21 -15.90 -12.46
C TRP A 58 -10.74 -14.59 -11.90
N ARG A 59 -9.89 -13.86 -11.18
CA ARG A 59 -10.18 -12.53 -10.65
C ARG A 59 -9.10 -11.53 -11.06
N ASP A 60 -9.45 -10.27 -11.22
CA ASP A 60 -8.49 -9.19 -11.50
C ASP A 60 -7.77 -8.70 -10.22
N GLY A 61 -6.98 -7.64 -10.38
CA GLY A 61 -6.27 -6.99 -9.28
C GLY A 61 -7.15 -6.31 -8.23
N GLN A 62 -8.44 -6.16 -8.53
CA GLN A 62 -9.50 -5.54 -7.71
C GLN A 62 -10.47 -6.61 -7.19
N GLY A 63 -10.20 -7.89 -7.45
CA GLY A 63 -11.04 -9.00 -7.01
C GLY A 63 -12.33 -9.15 -7.82
N ARG A 64 -12.50 -8.52 -8.98
CA ARG A 64 -13.67 -8.76 -9.84
C ARG A 64 -13.45 -10.01 -10.66
N ARG A 65 -14.51 -10.79 -10.89
CA ARG A 65 -14.44 -12.01 -11.72
C ARG A 65 -14.13 -11.61 -13.16
N VAL A 66 -13.18 -12.30 -13.77
CA VAL A 66 -12.79 -12.12 -15.17
C VAL A 66 -12.76 -13.46 -15.89
N ARG A 67 -12.69 -13.41 -17.22
CA ARG A 67 -12.46 -14.61 -18.05
C ARG A 67 -11.06 -15.15 -17.81
N ARG A 68 -10.88 -16.43 -18.12
CA ARG A 68 -9.55 -17.05 -18.14
C ARG A 68 -8.65 -16.26 -19.10
N PRO A 69 -7.41 -15.94 -18.71
CA PRO A 69 -6.41 -15.38 -19.61
C PRO A 69 -6.21 -16.22 -20.87
N THR A 70 -6.08 -15.56 -22.02
CA THR A 70 -5.82 -16.20 -23.31
C THR A 70 -4.32 -16.36 -23.54
N GLU A 71 -3.52 -15.56 -22.85
CA GLU A 71 -2.06 -15.62 -22.83
C GLU A 71 -1.58 -16.96 -22.27
N ASP A 72 -0.33 -17.34 -22.59
CA ASP A 72 0.29 -18.53 -22.02
C ASP A 72 0.51 -18.34 -20.51
N ILE A 73 -0.45 -18.88 -19.75
CA ILE A 73 -0.45 -18.77 -18.29
C ILE A 73 0.75 -19.50 -17.68
N LEU A 74 1.30 -20.54 -18.31
CA LEU A 74 2.42 -21.29 -17.75
C LEU A 74 3.73 -20.50 -17.86
N VAL A 75 3.88 -19.73 -18.94
CA VAL A 75 5.05 -18.87 -19.16
C VAL A 75 5.00 -17.59 -18.32
N HIS A 76 3.81 -16.99 -18.15
CA HIS A 76 3.68 -15.68 -17.51
C HIS A 76 3.14 -15.71 -16.07
N GLY A 77 2.69 -16.87 -15.61
CA GLY A 77 2.13 -17.07 -14.28
C GLY A 77 3.19 -17.40 -13.24
N ALA A 78 2.92 -17.00 -12.00
CA ALA A 78 3.75 -17.30 -10.86
C ALA A 78 2.90 -17.71 -9.65
N TRP A 79 3.44 -18.59 -8.83
CA TRP A 79 2.88 -18.96 -7.54
C TRP A 79 3.51 -18.14 -6.42
N THR A 80 2.70 -17.39 -5.68
CA THR A 80 3.17 -16.56 -4.57
C THR A 80 2.36 -16.85 -3.31
N PRO A 81 3.01 -17.05 -2.13
CA PRO A 81 2.30 -17.12 -0.87
C PRO A 81 1.72 -15.76 -0.50
N VAL A 82 0.43 -15.72 -0.17
CA VAL A 82 -0.25 -14.48 0.20
C VAL A 82 -0.05 -14.21 1.69
N VAL A 83 0.53 -13.06 2.00
CA VAL A 83 0.70 -12.54 3.36
C VAL A 83 -0.06 -11.21 3.43
N LEU A 84 -0.84 -11.05 4.50
CA LEU A 84 -1.60 -9.84 4.75
C LEU A 84 -0.85 -8.96 5.74
N ALA A 85 -0.80 -7.67 5.43
CA ALA A 85 -0.35 -6.61 6.31
C ALA A 85 -1.51 -5.66 6.61
N CYS A 86 -1.45 -5.00 7.77
CA CYS A 86 -2.29 -3.86 8.08
C CYS A 86 -1.61 -2.63 7.48
N ALA A 87 -2.33 -1.88 6.63
CA ALA A 87 -1.84 -0.72 5.91
C ALA A 87 -2.62 0.52 6.32
N HIS A 88 -1.94 1.66 6.44
CA HIS A 88 -2.57 2.97 6.61
C HIS A 88 -2.94 3.53 5.23
N LEU A 89 -4.24 3.76 4.98
CA LEU A 89 -4.72 4.25 3.68
C LEU A 89 -4.30 5.70 3.40
N ASN A 90 -3.99 6.50 4.42
CA ASN A 90 -3.51 7.88 4.33
C ASN A 90 -1.97 7.98 4.41
N HIS A 91 -1.27 6.84 4.51
CA HIS A 91 0.18 6.76 4.72
C HIS A 91 0.70 7.43 6.01
N ASP A 92 -0.18 7.82 6.92
CA ASP A 92 0.17 8.36 8.24
C ASP A 92 0.19 7.22 9.27
N PRO A 93 1.37 6.83 9.80
CA PRO A 93 1.48 5.78 10.79
C PRO A 93 0.94 6.16 12.18
N SER A 94 0.63 7.43 12.44
CA SER A 94 0.04 7.89 13.70
C SER A 94 -1.49 7.76 13.75
N ASP A 95 -2.14 7.70 12.59
CA ASP A 95 -3.59 7.56 12.48
C ASP A 95 -4.01 6.08 12.50
N SER A 96 -4.17 5.55 13.71
CA SER A 96 -4.63 4.17 13.92
C SER A 96 -6.15 4.02 13.95
N THR A 97 -6.92 4.98 13.41
CA THR A 97 -8.38 4.85 13.35
C THR A 97 -8.79 3.71 12.41
N LEU A 98 -9.80 2.92 12.81
CA LEU A 98 -10.17 1.69 12.08
C LEU A 98 -10.50 1.91 10.60
N HIS A 99 -11.16 3.02 10.27
CA HIS A 99 -11.54 3.35 8.89
C HIS A 99 -10.35 3.72 8.02
N GLN A 100 -9.24 4.15 8.64
CA GLN A 100 -8.01 4.52 7.98
C GLN A 100 -7.09 3.30 7.75
N LEU A 101 -7.36 2.18 8.41
CA LEU A 101 -6.61 0.94 8.29
C LEU A 101 -7.24 -0.02 7.29
N ALA A 102 -6.41 -0.77 6.56
CA ALA A 102 -6.85 -1.82 5.64
C ALA A 102 -5.99 -3.08 5.71
N ALA A 103 -6.61 -4.25 5.49
CA ALA A 103 -5.92 -5.52 5.33
C ALA A 103 -5.52 -5.74 3.87
N LEU A 104 -4.24 -5.53 3.54
CA LEU A 104 -3.73 -5.63 2.18
C LEU A 104 -2.75 -6.79 2.01
N CYS A 105 -2.85 -7.51 0.88
CA CYS A 105 -1.83 -8.48 0.47
C CYS A 105 -0.57 -7.78 -0.03
N GLN A 106 0.56 -8.50 -0.14
CA GLN A 106 1.84 -7.88 -0.54
C GLN A 106 1.73 -7.07 -1.84
N ARG A 107 1.00 -7.57 -2.86
CA ARG A 107 0.80 -6.86 -4.14
C ARG A 107 0.02 -5.56 -3.94
N CYS A 108 -1.16 -5.63 -3.32
CA CYS A 108 -2.00 -4.45 -3.12
C CYS A 108 -1.32 -3.42 -2.22
N HIS A 109 -0.60 -3.87 -1.20
CA HIS A 109 0.18 -3.03 -0.31
C HIS A 109 1.30 -2.30 -1.07
N MET A 110 2.09 -3.01 -1.91
CA MET A 110 3.14 -2.37 -2.72
C MET A 110 2.60 -1.36 -3.73
N ILE A 111 1.43 -1.62 -4.31
CA ILE A 111 0.78 -0.68 -5.24
C ILE A 111 0.33 0.56 -4.49
N HIS A 112 -0.33 0.37 -3.34
CA HIS A 112 -0.80 1.45 -2.47
C HIS A 112 0.34 2.34 -2.00
N ASP A 113 1.43 1.76 -1.49
CA ASP A 113 2.58 2.52 -0.98
C ASP A 113 3.51 3.05 -2.07
N GLY A 114 3.32 2.64 -3.33
CA GLY A 114 4.19 2.96 -4.45
C GLY A 114 4.46 4.47 -4.62
N PRO A 115 3.43 5.33 -4.67
CA PRO A 115 3.60 6.78 -4.75
C PRO A 115 4.38 7.35 -3.57
N GLU A 116 4.03 6.96 -2.34
CA GLU A 116 4.70 7.44 -1.12
C GLU A 116 6.18 7.00 -1.08
N HIS A 117 6.47 5.77 -1.52
CA HIS A 117 7.84 5.28 -1.65
C HIS A 117 8.63 6.01 -2.74
N ARG A 118 7.99 6.47 -3.83
CA ARG A 118 8.65 7.34 -4.83
C ARG A 118 8.96 8.70 -4.21
N ARG A 119 7.99 9.32 -3.53
CA ARG A 119 8.15 10.61 -2.84
C ARG A 119 9.30 10.56 -1.83
N ARG A 120 9.32 9.59 -0.92
CA ARG A 120 10.40 9.42 0.08
C ARG A 120 11.76 9.19 -0.55
N ARG A 121 11.84 8.35 -1.60
CA ARG A 121 13.12 8.10 -2.31
C ARG A 121 13.65 9.38 -2.95
N TRP A 122 12.77 10.18 -3.54
CA TRP A 122 13.13 11.48 -4.09
C TRP A 122 13.60 12.44 -3.01
N MET A 123 12.83 12.64 -1.94
CA MET A 123 13.21 13.52 -0.82
C MET A 123 14.57 13.12 -0.24
N ASN A 124 14.79 11.83 0.02
CA ASN A 124 16.06 11.32 0.53
C ASN A 124 17.24 11.55 -0.42
N ALA A 125 17.01 11.60 -1.74
CA ALA A 125 18.06 11.93 -2.70
C ALA A 125 18.37 13.44 -2.72
N HIS A 126 17.37 14.28 -2.51
CA HIS A 126 17.49 15.74 -2.52
C HIS A 126 18.04 16.31 -1.21
N TYR A 127 17.57 15.82 -0.05
CA TYR A 127 18.04 16.26 1.28
C TYR A 127 19.54 16.03 1.46
N ARG A 128 20.10 15.02 0.78
CA ARG A 128 21.54 14.74 0.82
C ARG A 128 22.39 15.71 -0.01
N ARG A 129 21.77 16.52 -0.88
CA ARG A 129 22.46 17.35 -1.88
C ARG A 129 22.29 18.85 -1.67
N ALA A 130 21.25 19.27 -0.97
CA ALA A 130 20.94 20.68 -0.76
C ALA A 130 20.21 20.91 0.57
N LEU A 131 20.31 22.14 1.10
CA LEU A 131 19.57 22.59 2.30
C LEU A 131 18.09 22.84 2.02
N GLY A 132 17.68 22.87 0.74
CA GLY A 132 16.33 23.18 0.32
C GLY A 132 16.14 23.04 -1.19
N ASP A 133 14.92 23.29 -1.63
CA ASP A 133 14.58 23.46 -3.03
C ASP A 133 14.40 24.95 -3.35
N LEU A 134 14.78 25.36 -4.56
CA LEU A 134 14.67 26.77 -4.99
C LEU A 134 13.22 27.28 -4.98
N PHE A 135 12.25 26.40 -5.27
CA PHE A 135 10.83 26.75 -5.34
C PHE A 135 10.05 26.39 -4.06
N TYR A 136 10.45 25.33 -3.34
CA TYR A 136 9.75 24.89 -2.11
C TYR A 136 10.41 25.36 -0.81
N GLY A 137 11.55 26.04 -0.88
CA GLY A 137 12.26 26.56 0.29
C GLY A 137 13.10 25.52 1.01
N PRO A 138 13.56 25.82 2.25
CA PRO A 138 14.44 24.93 2.99
C PRO A 138 13.75 23.59 3.30
N TYR A 139 14.50 22.50 3.19
CA TYR A 139 14.00 21.19 3.60
C TYR A 139 13.90 21.12 5.13
N PRO A 140 12.88 20.45 5.69
CA PRO A 140 12.79 20.21 7.11
C PRO A 140 14.05 19.50 7.61
N VAL A 141 14.49 19.86 8.81
CA VAL A 141 15.58 19.17 9.52
C VAL A 141 15.20 17.69 9.67
N LEU A 142 16.16 16.78 9.43
CA LEU A 142 15.99 15.32 9.53
C LEU A 142 15.21 14.95 10.80
N GLY A 143 14.06 14.29 10.66
CA GLY A 143 13.14 13.94 11.76
C GLY A 143 11.76 14.61 11.68
N ALA A 144 11.58 15.65 10.85
CA ALA A 144 10.28 16.30 10.59
C ALA A 144 9.65 15.91 9.22
N ASP A 145 10.19 14.87 8.59
CA ASP A 145 9.97 14.44 7.21
C ASP A 145 8.57 13.86 6.90
N TRP A 146 7.74 13.64 7.92
CA TRP A 146 6.33 13.25 7.73
C TRP A 146 5.40 14.43 7.45
N ILE A 147 5.86 15.67 7.66
CA ILE A 147 5.06 16.91 7.51
C ILE A 147 5.21 17.52 6.10
N THR A 148 6.24 17.14 5.33
CA THR A 148 6.50 17.81 4.04
C THR A 148 5.48 17.40 2.99
N PRO A 149 4.80 18.35 2.32
CA PRO A 149 3.89 18.03 1.22
C PRO A 149 4.64 17.39 0.04
N THR A 150 3.95 16.53 -0.69
CA THR A 150 4.46 15.96 -1.96
C THR A 150 4.75 17.09 -2.94
N PRO A 151 5.98 17.18 -3.52
CA PRO A 151 6.28 18.19 -4.53
C PRO A 151 5.30 18.09 -5.70
N LEU A 152 4.90 19.24 -6.27
CA LEU A 152 3.94 19.27 -7.39
C LEU A 152 4.40 18.42 -8.58
N SER A 153 5.71 18.33 -8.81
CA SER A 153 6.32 17.50 -9.86
C SER A 153 6.13 15.99 -9.67
N MET A 154 5.66 15.56 -8.50
CA MET A 154 5.40 14.16 -8.13
C MET A 154 3.91 13.83 -8.00
N LEU A 155 3.03 14.83 -8.10
CA LEU A 155 1.60 14.61 -8.19
C LEU A 155 1.30 14.12 -9.60
N ASP A 156 0.82 12.88 -9.74
CA ASP A 156 0.30 12.40 -11.02
C ASP A 156 -0.80 13.40 -11.46
N GLY A 157 -0.70 13.94 -12.69
CA GLY A 157 -1.57 15.00 -13.22
C GLY A 157 -3.06 14.66 -13.35
N SER A 158 -3.53 13.64 -12.63
CA SER A 158 -4.91 13.13 -12.56
C SER A 158 -5.59 13.38 -11.21
N SER A 159 -4.95 14.06 -10.26
CA SER A 159 -5.65 14.54 -9.07
C SER A 159 -6.36 15.86 -9.37
N SER A 160 -7.61 15.70 -9.81
CA SER A 160 -8.62 16.74 -9.96
C SER A 160 -8.56 17.79 -8.85
N ILE A 161 -8.61 19.05 -9.28
CA ILE A 161 -8.44 20.29 -8.52
C ILE A 161 -9.69 20.61 -7.68
N HIS A 162 -10.45 19.59 -7.24
CA HIS A 162 -11.74 19.78 -6.60
C HIS A 162 -11.88 18.89 -5.37
N ALA A 163 -11.64 19.46 -4.19
CA ALA A 163 -12.50 19.30 -3.01
C ALA A 163 -11.92 19.98 -1.74
N TRP A 164 -11.64 21.29 -1.78
CA TRP A 164 -11.46 22.09 -0.55
C TRP A 164 -11.97 23.51 -0.74
N ILE A 165 -13.29 23.67 -0.91
CA ILE A 165 -14.06 24.83 -0.42
C ILE A 165 -15.46 24.31 -0.06
N ARG A 166 -15.68 24.05 1.23
CA ARG A 166 -16.82 24.51 2.03
C ARG A 166 -16.59 24.21 3.50
#